data_AF-A0A2V8JGI0-F1
#
_entry.id   AF-A0A2V8JGI0-F1
#
_cell.length_a   1.000
_cell.length_b   1.000
_cell.length_c   1.000
_cell.angle_alpha   90.00
_cell.angle_beta   90.00
_cell.angle_gamma   90.00
#
_symmetry.space_group_name_H-M   'P 1'
#
loop_
_entity.id
_entity.type
_entity.pdbx_description
1 polymer ?
#
loop_
_entity_poly.entity_id
_entity_poly.type
_entity_poly.pdbx_seq_one_letter_code
_entity_poly.pdbx_strand_id
1 'polypeptide(L)'
;MASRAKKKWRYRQLGINHDLKSKLISTGLVGAGTCINWDTTRQEKMSEVLLNFVEPFTAAADSNEEFQKIVLVGILAWNIALLPTELRQESLDSMIAKAVPPDAAADFQKIIDEMMARKQRCFAENRRFILAHHWTMTTKGPHLSVISTTD
;
A
#
# COMPACT_ATOMS: atom_id res chain seq x y z
N MET A 1 13.40 32.10 -0.84
CA MET A 1 12.40 31.84 0.22
C MET A 1 11.14 31.25 -0.41
N ALA A 2 11.01 29.92 -0.47
CA ALA A 2 9.84 29.28 -1.08
C ALA A 2 8.64 29.38 -0.13
N SER A 3 7.60 30.10 -0.58
CA SER A 3 6.39 30.45 0.15
C SER A 3 5.71 29.24 0.81
N ARG A 4 5.40 29.40 2.10
CA ARG A 4 4.60 28.47 2.94
C ARG A 4 3.28 28.02 2.27
N ALA A 5 2.77 28.76 1.29
CA ALA A 5 1.57 28.42 0.53
C ALA A 5 1.73 27.19 -0.39
N LYS A 6 2.88 27.00 -1.06
CA LYS A 6 3.14 25.79 -1.88
C LYS A 6 3.24 24.53 -1.02
N LYS A 7 3.75 24.67 0.20
CA LYS A 7 3.83 23.56 1.17
C LYS A 7 2.42 23.14 1.62
N LYS A 8 1.53 24.10 1.88
CA LYS A 8 0.14 23.88 2.32
C LYS A 8 -0.77 23.30 1.23
N TRP A 9 -0.50 23.59 -0.05
CA TRP A 9 -1.25 23.00 -1.18
C TRP A 9 -0.94 21.52 -1.37
N ARG A 10 0.33 21.12 -1.20
CA ARG A 10 0.73 19.70 -1.18
C ARG A 10 -0.07 18.91 -0.13
N TYR A 11 -0.22 19.43 1.10
CA TYR A 11 -1.01 18.79 2.17
C TYR A 11 -2.50 18.57 1.86
N ARG A 12 -3.11 19.35 0.95
CA ARG A 12 -4.55 19.28 0.68
C ARG A 12 -4.93 18.27 -0.41
N GLN A 13 -4.00 17.90 -1.28
CA GLN A 13 -4.15 16.81 -2.25
C GLN A 13 -3.54 15.49 -1.77
N LEU A 14 -2.86 15.50 -0.62
CA LEU A 14 -2.18 14.35 -0.08
C LEU A 14 -3.22 13.37 0.47
N GLY A 15 -3.47 12.30 -0.28
CA GLY A 15 -4.18 11.10 0.15
C GLY A 15 -3.46 10.33 1.27
N ILE A 16 -2.82 11.04 2.21
CA ILE A 16 -2.55 10.47 3.53
C ILE A 16 -3.93 10.24 4.11
N ASN A 17 -4.35 8.99 4.14
CA ASN A 17 -5.62 8.63 4.73
C ASN A 17 -5.47 8.77 6.26
N HIS A 18 -5.60 10.01 6.75
CA HIS A 18 -5.48 10.33 8.17
C HIS A 18 -6.51 9.52 8.97
N ASP A 19 -7.65 9.21 8.37
CA ASP A 19 -8.67 8.31 8.90
C ASP A 19 -8.11 6.89 9.08
N LEU A 20 -7.40 6.35 8.07
CA LEU A 20 -6.71 5.07 8.21
C LEU A 20 -5.65 5.09 9.31
N LYS A 21 -4.85 6.17 9.42
CA LYS A 21 -3.88 6.30 10.52
C LYS A 21 -4.59 6.35 11.88
N SER A 22 -5.64 7.16 12.03
CA SER A 22 -6.40 7.23 13.29
C SER A 22 -7.06 5.91 13.62
N LYS A 23 -7.56 5.17 12.62
CA LYS A 23 -8.15 3.83 12.79
C LYS A 23 -7.11 2.80 13.21
N LEU A 24 -5.90 2.84 12.65
CA LEU A 24 -4.79 2.00 13.08
C LEU A 24 -4.34 2.32 14.52
N ILE A 25 -4.35 3.60 14.92
CA ILE A 25 -4.03 4.01 16.30
C ILE A 25 -5.14 3.57 17.26
N SER A 26 -6.41 3.77 16.92
CA SER A 26 -7.55 3.42 17.78
C SER A 26 -7.70 1.90 17.97
N THR A 27 -7.22 1.11 17.01
CA THR A 27 -7.18 -0.35 17.09
C THR A 27 -5.91 -0.87 17.80
N GLY A 28 -4.98 0.01 18.18
CA GLY A 28 -3.73 -0.36 18.84
C GLY A 28 -2.70 -1.04 17.93
N LEU A 29 -2.95 -1.08 16.61
CA LEU A 29 -2.05 -1.70 15.63
C LEU A 29 -0.78 -0.88 15.40
N VAL A 30 -0.83 0.41 15.69
CA VAL A 30 0.32 1.32 15.67
C VAL A 30 0.24 2.27 16.87
N GLY A 31 1.38 2.62 17.46
CA GLY A 31 1.42 3.52 18.62
C GLY A 31 1.00 4.95 18.27
N ALA A 32 0.47 5.71 19.24
CA ALA A 32 0.08 7.11 19.04
C ALA A 32 1.25 8.01 18.58
N GLY A 33 2.50 7.63 18.88
CA GLY A 33 3.73 8.30 18.43
C GLY A 33 4.22 7.89 17.04
N THR A 34 3.48 7.05 16.29
CA THR A 34 3.95 6.52 15.00
C THR A 34 4.21 7.65 14.01
N CYS A 35 5.46 7.78 13.60
CA CYS A 35 5.89 8.75 12.61
C CYS A 35 5.48 8.28 11.21
N ILE A 36 5.21 9.24 10.32
CA ILE A 36 4.94 8.97 8.92
C ILE A 36 6.25 9.18 8.18
N ASN A 37 6.67 8.18 7.42
CA ASN A 37 7.87 8.24 6.63
C ASN A 37 7.55 8.38 5.15
N TRP A 38 8.30 9.25 4.47
CA TRP A 38 8.36 9.34 3.02
C TRP A 38 9.58 8.57 2.53
N ASP A 39 9.59 8.12 1.28
CA ASP A 39 10.70 7.48 0.56
C ASP A 39 12.04 8.29 0.49
N THR A 40 12.21 9.29 1.34
CA THR A 40 13.35 10.21 1.42
C THR A 40 14.25 10.01 2.65
N THR A 41 13.99 9.04 3.52
CA THR A 41 14.84 8.78 4.71
C THR A 41 15.78 7.59 4.52
N ARG A 42 16.82 7.48 5.35
CA ARG A 42 17.90 6.45 5.29
C ARG A 42 17.44 5.00 5.55
N GLN A 43 16.13 4.75 5.65
CA GLN A 43 15.57 3.39 5.74
C GLN A 43 15.30 2.84 4.34
N GLU A 44 15.13 1.52 4.23
CA GLU A 44 14.70 0.86 3.01
C GLU A 44 13.44 1.54 2.43
N LYS A 45 13.46 1.88 1.13
CA LYS A 45 12.37 2.61 0.48
C LYS A 45 11.18 1.71 0.30
N MET A 46 10.03 2.15 0.80
CA MET A 46 8.82 1.35 0.77
C MET A 46 8.27 1.21 -0.66
N SER A 47 8.51 2.20 -1.54
CA SER A 47 8.20 2.05 -2.98
C SER A 47 8.99 0.91 -3.63
N GLU A 48 10.29 0.81 -3.37
CA GLU A 48 11.14 -0.26 -3.92
C GLU A 48 10.71 -1.63 -3.36
N VAL A 49 10.45 -1.71 -2.06
CA VAL A 49 9.93 -2.94 -1.42
C VAL A 49 8.60 -3.36 -2.03
N LEU A 50 7.67 -2.41 -2.21
CA LEU A 50 6.37 -2.69 -2.80
C LEU A 50 6.48 -3.15 -4.26
N LEU A 51 7.37 -2.56 -5.05
CA LEU A 51 7.62 -2.97 -6.43
C LEU A 51 8.20 -4.39 -6.49
N ASN A 52 9.18 -4.71 -5.64
CA ASN A 52 9.74 -6.07 -5.52
C ASN A 52 8.71 -7.09 -5.01
N PHE A 53 7.78 -6.64 -4.18
CA PHE A 53 6.68 -7.45 -3.70
C PHE A 53 5.74 -7.85 -4.83
N VAL A 54 5.33 -6.89 -5.68
CA VAL A 54 4.36 -7.14 -6.75
C VAL A 54 4.97 -7.65 -8.05
N GLU A 55 6.30 -7.59 -8.21
CA GLU A 55 7.03 -7.99 -9.43
C GLU A 55 6.50 -9.29 -10.10
N PRO A 56 6.27 -10.42 -9.39
CA PRO A 56 5.79 -11.65 -10.04
C PRO A 56 4.43 -11.52 -10.71
N PHE A 57 3.60 -10.59 -10.23
CA PHE A 57 2.26 -10.35 -10.73
C PHE A 57 2.25 -9.35 -11.88
N THR A 58 3.29 -8.52 -12.00
CA THR A 58 3.37 -7.47 -13.02
C THR A 58 3.64 -7.99 -14.43
N ALA A 59 4.10 -9.24 -14.56
CA ALA A 59 4.26 -9.90 -15.86
C ALA A 59 2.93 -10.05 -16.63
N ALA A 60 1.80 -9.99 -15.93
CA ALA A 60 0.46 -10.07 -16.52
C ALA A 60 -0.12 -8.69 -16.89
N ALA A 61 0.60 -7.59 -16.68
CA ALA A 61 0.13 -6.26 -17.06
C ALA A 61 0.58 -5.91 -18.47
N ASP A 62 -0.37 -5.69 -19.37
CA ASP A 62 -0.15 -5.24 -20.75
C ASP A 62 -0.13 -3.71 -20.85
N SER A 63 -0.53 -3.01 -19.79
CA SER A 63 -0.59 -1.55 -19.74
C SER A 63 -0.13 -0.95 -18.41
N ASN A 64 0.25 0.33 -18.44
CA ASN A 64 0.55 1.10 -17.23
C ASN A 64 -0.66 1.15 -16.27
N GLU A 65 -1.88 1.13 -16.80
CA GLU A 65 -3.10 1.16 -15.98
C GLU A 65 -3.30 -0.15 -15.22
N GLU A 66 -3.07 -1.29 -15.88
CA GLU A 66 -3.09 -2.61 -15.23
C GLU A 66 -1.98 -2.75 -14.21
N PHE A 67 -0.77 -2.27 -14.53
CA PHE A 67 0.34 -2.23 -13.59
C PHE A 67 -0.02 -1.43 -12.33
N GLN A 68 -0.63 -0.25 -12.49
CA GLN A 68 -1.09 0.57 -11.37
C GLN A 68 -2.17 -0.14 -10.54
N LYS A 69 -3.08 -0.88 -11.17
CA LYS A 69 -4.08 -1.71 -10.48
C LYS A 69 -3.42 -2.83 -9.68
N ILE A 70 -2.43 -3.52 -10.25
CA ILE A 70 -1.67 -4.57 -9.53
C ILE A 70 -0.97 -3.98 -8.31
N VAL A 71 -0.33 -2.82 -8.45
CA VAL A 71 0.30 -2.13 -7.31
C VAL A 71 -0.74 -1.78 -6.25
N LEU A 72 -1.92 -1.30 -6.63
CA LEU A 72 -3.01 -0.99 -5.70
C LEU A 72 -3.49 -2.24 -4.95
N VAL A 73 -3.72 -3.35 -5.66
CA VAL A 73 -4.08 -4.64 -5.05
C VAL A 73 -2.97 -5.12 -4.12
N GLY A 74 -1.71 -4.99 -4.54
CA GLY A 74 -0.54 -5.33 -3.72
C GLY A 74 -0.47 -4.52 -2.42
N ILE A 75 -0.76 -3.22 -2.45
CA ILE A 75 -0.84 -2.38 -1.23
C ILE A 75 -1.91 -2.90 -0.28
N LEU A 76 -3.08 -3.27 -0.79
CA LEU A 76 -4.17 -3.79 0.02
C LEU A 76 -3.80 -5.15 0.62
N ALA A 77 -3.31 -6.09 -0.18
CA ALA A 77 -2.83 -7.40 0.28
C ALA A 77 -1.72 -7.28 1.33
N TRP A 78 -0.78 -6.35 1.13
CA TRP A 78 0.28 -6.04 2.08
C TRP A 78 -0.29 -5.58 3.44
N ASN A 79 -1.19 -4.61 3.43
CA ASN A 79 -1.80 -4.08 4.64
C ASN A 79 -2.66 -5.14 5.35
N ILE A 80 -3.44 -5.92 4.61
CA ILE A 80 -4.25 -7.02 5.17
C ILE A 80 -3.34 -8.07 5.83
N ALA A 81 -2.21 -8.42 5.23
CA ALA A 81 -1.25 -9.36 5.81
C ALA A 81 -0.68 -8.89 7.16
N LEU A 82 -0.73 -7.60 7.47
CA LEU A 82 -0.31 -7.03 8.75
C LEU A 82 -1.43 -6.94 9.78
N LEU A 83 -2.70 -7.08 9.37
CA LEU A 83 -3.83 -7.08 10.29
C LEU A 83 -3.83 -8.34 11.19
N PRO A 84 -4.46 -8.27 12.38
CA PRO A 84 -4.81 -9.44 13.17
C PRO A 84 -5.69 -10.40 12.37
N THR A 85 -5.56 -11.70 12.60
CA THR A 85 -6.26 -12.75 11.84
C THR A 85 -7.77 -12.55 11.82
N GLU A 86 -8.32 -12.01 12.90
CA GLU A 86 -9.75 -11.74 13.09
C GLU A 86 -10.27 -10.68 12.11
N LEU A 87 -9.43 -9.72 11.72
CA LEU A 87 -9.78 -8.63 10.82
C LEU A 87 -9.41 -8.91 9.35
N ARG A 88 -8.61 -9.95 9.09
CA ARG A 88 -8.14 -10.28 7.74
C ARG A 88 -9.28 -10.70 6.83
N GLN A 89 -10.11 -11.65 7.27
CA GLN A 89 -11.17 -12.20 6.43
C GLN A 89 -12.21 -11.13 6.06
N GLU A 90 -12.67 -10.34 7.03
CA GLU A 90 -13.61 -9.25 6.77
C GLU A 90 -13.03 -8.21 5.78
N SER A 91 -11.75 -7.88 5.94
CA SER A 91 -11.07 -6.93 5.04
C SER A 91 -10.90 -7.50 3.63
N LEU A 92 -10.59 -8.79 3.51
CA LEU A 92 -10.53 -9.52 2.23
C LEU A 92 -11.88 -9.54 1.53
N ASP A 93 -12.93 -9.96 2.24
CA ASP A 93 -14.28 -10.05 1.69
C ASP A 93 -14.77 -8.67 1.21
N SER A 94 -14.53 -7.62 1.99
CA SER A 94 -14.87 -6.23 1.61
C SER A 94 -14.09 -5.76 0.37
N MET A 95 -12.83 -6.16 0.24
CA MET A 95 -12.00 -5.82 -0.91
C MET A 95 -12.47 -6.56 -2.17
N ILE A 96 -12.68 -7.88 -2.08
CA ILE A 96 -13.13 -8.72 -3.20
C ILE A 96 -14.46 -8.20 -3.73
N ALA A 97 -15.43 -7.94 -2.84
CA ALA A 97 -16.75 -7.44 -3.21
C ALA A 97 -16.73 -6.09 -3.94
N LYS A 98 -15.69 -5.27 -3.74
CA LYS A 98 -15.53 -3.95 -4.40
C LYS A 98 -14.67 -4.02 -5.66
N ALA A 99 -13.76 -4.98 -5.76
CA ALA A 99 -12.77 -5.04 -6.81
C ALA A 99 -13.23 -5.86 -8.01
N VAL A 100 -14.01 -6.92 -7.79
CA VAL A 100 -14.37 -7.89 -8.83
C VAL A 100 -15.83 -8.34 -8.71
N PRO A 101 -16.47 -8.75 -9.82
CA PRO A 101 -17.77 -9.37 -9.79
C PRO A 101 -17.72 -10.77 -9.12
N PRO A 102 -18.87 -11.32 -8.65
CA PRO A 102 -18.92 -12.56 -7.87
C PRO A 102 -18.37 -13.80 -8.58
N ASP A 103 -18.46 -13.85 -9.90
CA ASP A 103 -17.94 -14.92 -10.75
C ASP A 103 -16.42 -14.96 -10.82
N ALA A 104 -15.75 -13.81 -10.66
CA ALA A 104 -14.29 -13.69 -10.61
C ALA A 104 -13.72 -13.67 -9.17
N ALA A 105 -14.58 -13.67 -8.15
CA ALA A 105 -14.19 -13.52 -6.75
C ALA A 105 -13.22 -14.60 -6.27
N ALA A 106 -13.47 -15.87 -6.62
CA ALA A 106 -12.65 -16.99 -6.16
C ALA A 106 -11.22 -16.94 -6.72
N ASP A 107 -11.05 -16.56 -7.97
CA ASP A 107 -9.72 -16.46 -8.57
C ASP A 107 -8.98 -15.21 -8.07
N PHE A 108 -9.70 -14.10 -7.86
CA PHE A 108 -9.12 -12.91 -7.24
C PHE A 108 -8.67 -13.17 -5.79
N GLN A 109 -9.44 -13.95 -5.03
CA GLN A 109 -9.07 -14.36 -3.67
C GLN A 109 -7.77 -15.16 -3.65
N LYS A 110 -7.61 -16.14 -4.56
CA LYS A 110 -6.35 -16.91 -4.67
C LYS A 110 -5.14 -16.01 -4.92
N ILE A 111 -5.28 -15.01 -5.81
CA ILE A 111 -4.20 -14.06 -6.09
C ILE A 111 -3.82 -13.26 -4.84
N ILE A 112 -4.81 -12.79 -4.07
CA ILE A 112 -4.53 -12.07 -2.82
C ILE A 112 -3.88 -12.99 -1.78
N ASP A 113 -4.35 -14.22 -1.65
CA ASP A 113 -3.75 -15.21 -0.73
C ASP A 113 -2.29 -15.50 -1.10
N GLU A 114 -1.97 -15.62 -2.39
CA GLU A 114 -0.60 -15.77 -2.89
C GLU A 114 0.26 -14.53 -2.58
N MET A 115 -0.28 -13.33 -2.77
CA MET A 115 0.37 -12.08 -2.38
C MET A 115 0.65 -12.05 -0.87
N MET A 116 -0.33 -12.39 -0.03
CA MET A 116 -0.18 -12.42 1.42
C MET A 116 0.86 -13.46 1.87
N ALA A 117 0.83 -14.66 1.28
CA ALA A 117 1.81 -15.71 1.53
C ALA A 117 3.23 -15.27 1.14
N ARG A 118 3.38 -14.60 -0.02
CA ARG A 118 4.67 -14.01 -0.43
C ARG A 118 5.13 -12.94 0.56
N LYS A 119 4.25 -12.07 1.03
CA LYS A 119 4.58 -11.06 2.06
C LYS A 119 5.16 -11.74 3.29
N GLN A 120 4.49 -12.78 3.79
CA GLN A 120 4.93 -13.52 4.98
C GLN A 120 6.24 -14.28 4.75
N ARG A 121 6.49 -14.79 3.55
CA ARG A 121 7.71 -15.55 3.23
C ARG A 121 8.94 -14.67 2.98
N CYS A 122 8.76 -13.54 2.27
CA CYS A 122 9.87 -12.73 1.76
C CYS A 122 10.04 -11.40 2.49
N PHE A 123 8.99 -10.92 3.17
CA PHE A 123 8.93 -9.60 3.81
C PHE A 123 8.32 -9.67 5.22
N ALA A 124 8.62 -10.75 5.95
CA ALA A 124 8.10 -11.01 7.29
C ALA A 124 8.45 -9.90 8.27
N GLU A 125 9.69 -9.41 8.19
CA GLU A 125 10.26 -8.43 9.13
C GLU A 125 9.69 -7.02 8.96
N ASN A 126 9.20 -6.69 7.75
CA ASN A 126 8.64 -5.38 7.48
C ASN A 126 7.20 -5.31 8.01
N ARG A 127 6.98 -4.52 9.07
CA ARG A 127 5.67 -4.34 9.72
C ARG A 127 5.03 -3.00 9.38
N ARG A 128 5.56 -2.29 8.39
CA ARG A 128 5.09 -0.96 8.02
C ARG A 128 3.79 -1.04 7.23
N PHE A 129 2.79 -0.32 7.70
CA PHE A 129 1.56 -0.09 6.96
C PHE A 129 1.79 0.96 5.88
N ILE A 130 1.26 0.71 4.70
CA ILE A 130 1.24 1.68 3.61
C ILE A 130 0.00 2.55 3.76
N LEU A 131 0.21 3.85 3.98
CA LEU A 131 -0.84 4.83 4.26
C LEU A 131 -1.31 5.56 3.00
N ALA A 132 -0.41 5.75 2.05
CA ALA A 132 -0.69 6.39 0.78
C ALA A 132 0.34 5.99 -0.27
N HIS A 133 -0.05 6.10 -1.54
CA HIS A 133 0.87 6.00 -2.66
C HIS A 133 0.56 7.12 -3.67
N HIS A 134 1.56 7.51 -4.43
CA HIS A 134 1.42 8.55 -5.44
C HIS A 134 2.29 8.24 -6.66
N TRP A 135 1.67 8.36 -7.83
CA TRP A 135 2.35 8.25 -9.12
C TRP A 135 2.74 9.65 -9.59
N THR A 136 4.02 9.83 -9.88
CA THR A 136 4.56 11.05 -10.49
C THR A 136 5.19 10.70 -11.82
N MET A 137 5.00 11.57 -12.82
CA MET A 137 5.67 11.37 -14.10
C MET A 137 7.03 12.08 -14.07
N THR A 138 8.11 11.31 -14.24
CA THR A 138 9.47 11.84 -14.28
C THR A 138 10.04 11.73 -15.69
N THR A 139 11.18 12.39 -15.94
CA THR A 139 11.91 12.25 -17.22
C THR A 139 12.37 10.82 -17.50
N LYS A 140 12.36 9.94 -16.50
CA LYS A 140 12.72 8.52 -16.59
C LYS A 140 11.50 7.59 -16.63
N GLY A 141 10.28 8.14 -16.69
CA GLY A 141 9.04 7.38 -16.66
C GLY A 141 8.23 7.55 -15.36
N PRO A 142 7.17 6.73 -15.19
CA PRO A 142 6.32 6.76 -13.99
C PRO A 142 7.12 6.36 -12.75
N HIS A 143 7.03 7.19 -11.72
CA HIS A 143 7.70 7.00 -10.45
C HIS A 143 6.67 6.90 -9.32
N LEU A 144 6.75 5.79 -8.57
CA LEU A 144 5.93 5.52 -7.40
C LEU A 144 6.59 6.09 -6.15
N SER A 145 5.85 6.89 -5.39
CA SER A 145 6.22 7.31 -4.04
C SER A 145 5.24 6.71 -3.04
N VAL A 146 5.76 6.10 -1.98
CA VAL A 146 4.96 5.48 -0.92
C VAL A 146 5.16 6.21 0.39
N ILE A 147 4.06 6.38 1.10
CA ILE A 147 4.03 6.89 2.47
C ILE A 147 3.68 5.70 3.37
N SER A 148 4.54 5.42 4.35
CA SER A 148 4.35 4.31 5.28
C SER A 148 4.55 4.74 6.73
N THR A 149 4.12 3.89 7.65
CA THR A 149 4.47 4.03 9.08
C THR A 149 5.96 3.75 9.29
N THR A 150 6.55 4.34 10.32
CA THR A 150 7.87 3.91 10.81
C THR A 150 7.73 2.67 11.70
N ASP A 151 8.66 1.72 11.58
CA ASP A 151 8.85 0.65 12.59
C ASP A 151 9.27 1.24 13.95
#